data_AF-A0AAV8BT71-F1
#
_entry.id   AF-A0AAV8BT71-F1
#
_cell.length_a   1.000
_cell.length_b   1.000
_cell.length_c   1.000
_cell.angle_alpha   90.00
_cell.angle_beta   90.00
_cell.angle_gamma   90.00
#
_symmetry.space_group_name_H-M   'P 1'
#
loop_
_entity.id
_entity.type
_entity.pdbx_description
1 polymer ?
#
loop_
_entity_poly.entity_id
_entity_poly.type
_entity_poly.pdbx_seq_one_letter_code
_entity_poly.pdbx_strand_id
1 'polypeptide(L)'
;MDLDPEGIFRDDSDSDEEFSQEKEPTKDLVVYLVDASPKMFSPTTTDGGKDDTHFHAVMNCLVQALKAQIIGRSYDEVAIVFFNTKEKKNLQDQEAVYVFNVEEREPLDKPTARLIKELSSIEDTFLSNIGSRYGITPGSRENSLNNAIWVAQALLRKGSAKTTTKRMVLFTNEDDPFGSVTGATKTDMIRTTVQRAKDVQDLGILIELLPLSRPDEEFNDMMGLEGDEIAQFLPLASQRLEDMTDQLRKMIFKKRKVKTLTFQLTNDVCIEVNTYALIRPTVPVLRLVGQLWLIKGP
;
A
#
# COMPACT_ATOMS: atom_id res chain seq x y z
N MET A 1 38.94 -8.53 24.25
CA MET A 1 37.51 -8.41 24.54
C MET A 1 36.80 -9.17 23.44
N ASP A 2 36.38 -10.39 23.74
CA ASP A 2 35.71 -11.27 22.78
C ASP A 2 34.25 -10.82 22.68
N LEU A 3 33.90 -10.17 21.57
CA LEU A 3 32.53 -9.80 21.26
C LEU A 3 31.83 -11.05 20.72
N ASP A 4 30.93 -11.61 21.52
CA ASP A 4 30.02 -12.68 21.12
C ASP A 4 29.10 -12.15 19.99
N PRO A 5 29.22 -12.67 18.75
CA PRO A 5 28.44 -12.21 17.62
C PRO A 5 26.95 -12.58 17.73
N GLU A 6 26.56 -13.52 18.61
CA GLU A 6 25.15 -13.92 18.79
C GLU A 6 24.39 -13.02 19.77
N GLY A 7 25.09 -12.26 20.62
CA GLY A 7 24.47 -11.32 21.56
C GLY A 7 23.79 -10.11 20.90
N ILE A 8 24.14 -9.79 19.64
CA ILE A 8 23.58 -8.64 18.91
C ILE A 8 22.15 -8.90 18.39
N PHE A 9 21.74 -10.18 18.29
CA PHE A 9 20.46 -10.59 17.70
C PHE A 9 19.48 -11.22 18.70
N ARG A 10 19.78 -11.19 20.00
CA ARG A 10 18.80 -11.58 21.01
C ARG A 10 17.70 -10.52 21.12
N ASP A 11 16.48 -10.96 20.87
CA ASP A 11 15.25 -10.20 21.05
C ASP A 11 15.00 -10.11 22.57
N ASP A 12 15.61 -9.11 23.23
CA ASP A 12 15.34 -8.76 24.63
C ASP A 12 13.91 -8.25 24.73
N SER A 13 13.00 -9.21 24.84
CA SER A 13 11.56 -9.01 24.94
C SER A 13 11.08 -9.22 26.38
N ASP A 14 11.85 -8.78 27.38
CA ASP A 14 11.42 -8.63 28.78
C ASP A 14 12.43 -7.78 29.57
N SER A 15 12.46 -6.47 29.36
CA SER A 15 13.09 -5.52 30.28
C SER A 15 12.25 -4.24 30.34
N ASP A 16 11.39 -4.18 31.35
CA ASP A 16 10.59 -3.02 31.73
C ASP A 16 11.48 -1.91 32.34
N GLU A 17 12.21 -1.17 31.49
CA GLU A 17 12.79 0.11 31.90
C GLU A 17 12.15 1.26 31.11
N GLU A 18 11.43 2.10 31.86
CA GLU A 18 10.85 3.38 31.46
C GLU A 18 11.91 4.32 30.86
N PHE A 19 12.03 4.33 29.54
CA PHE A 19 12.47 5.51 28.81
C PHE A 19 11.50 5.74 27.65
N SER A 20 10.97 6.95 27.55
CA SER A 20 10.08 7.41 26.49
C SER A 20 10.83 7.49 25.15
N GLN A 21 11.29 6.37 24.62
CA GLN A 21 11.61 6.24 23.21
C GLN A 21 10.28 6.16 22.46
N GLU A 22 10.09 7.05 21.50
CA GLU A 22 9.04 6.96 20.50
C GLU A 22 9.05 5.54 19.93
N LYS A 23 8.11 4.68 20.37
CA LYS A 23 7.96 3.33 19.83
C LYS A 23 7.64 3.51 18.35
N GLU A 24 8.58 3.16 17.47
CA GLU A 24 8.33 3.10 16.04
C GLU A 24 7.06 2.28 15.81
N PRO A 25 6.12 2.74 14.96
CA PRO A 25 4.87 2.05 14.73
C PRO A 25 5.16 0.61 14.31
N THR A 26 4.65 -0.35 15.10
CA THR A 26 5.00 -1.76 14.96
C THR A 26 4.22 -2.47 13.87
N LYS A 27 3.14 -1.84 13.39
CA LYS A 27 2.18 -2.42 12.44
C LYS A 27 1.81 -1.42 11.36
N ASP A 28 1.79 -1.87 10.11
CA ASP A 28 1.29 -1.06 9.00
C ASP A 28 -0.11 -1.51 8.58
N LEU A 29 -0.96 -0.53 8.30
CA LEU A 29 -2.29 -0.69 7.72
C LEU A 29 -2.27 -0.06 6.32
N VAL A 30 -2.52 -0.86 5.29
CA VAL A 30 -2.41 -0.43 3.89
C VAL A 30 -3.71 -0.69 3.14
N VAL A 31 -4.22 0.32 2.43
CA VAL A 31 -5.31 0.15 1.47
C VAL A 31 -4.76 0.32 0.06
N TYR A 32 -4.83 -0.73 -0.76
CA TYR A 32 -4.50 -0.68 -2.17
C TYR A 32 -5.73 -0.23 -2.94
N LEU A 33 -5.69 0.99 -3.48
CA LEU A 33 -6.69 1.58 -4.37
C LEU A 33 -6.29 1.26 -5.81
N VAL A 34 -7.10 0.49 -6.53
CA VAL A 34 -6.80 0.09 -7.90
C VAL A 34 -7.86 0.63 -8.84
N ASP A 35 -7.43 1.35 -9.87
CA ASP A 35 -8.29 1.81 -10.93
C ASP A 35 -8.80 0.61 -11.75
N ALA A 36 -10.11 0.54 -11.93
CA ALA A 36 -10.78 -0.46 -12.76
C ALA A 36 -11.43 0.16 -14.00
N SER A 37 -11.00 1.36 -14.40
CA SER A 37 -11.43 2.00 -15.64
C SER A 37 -11.10 1.12 -16.86
N PRO A 38 -11.89 1.18 -17.94
CA PRO A 38 -11.63 0.38 -19.15
C PRO A 38 -10.22 0.58 -19.76
N LYS A 39 -9.61 1.76 -19.53
CA LYS A 39 -8.23 2.05 -19.94
C LYS A 39 -7.19 1.11 -19.28
N MET A 40 -7.47 0.59 -18.09
CA MET A 40 -6.59 -0.34 -17.38
C MET A 40 -6.53 -1.73 -18.02
N PHE A 41 -7.56 -2.10 -18.78
CA PHE A 41 -7.68 -3.40 -19.47
C PHE A 41 -7.22 -3.35 -20.93
N SER A 42 -6.70 -2.21 -21.38
CA SER A 42 -6.13 -2.10 -22.72
C SER A 42 -4.78 -2.83 -22.76
N PRO A 43 -4.48 -3.58 -23.84
CA PRO A 43 -3.22 -4.30 -23.94
C PRO A 43 -2.05 -3.33 -23.96
N THR A 44 -1.03 -3.59 -23.14
CA THR A 44 0.22 -2.82 -23.16
C THR A 44 1.20 -3.43 -24.15
N THR A 45 1.72 -2.62 -25.06
CA THR A 45 2.79 -3.01 -26.00
C THR A 45 4.11 -3.09 -25.25
N THR A 46 4.35 -4.18 -24.52
CA THR A 46 5.68 -4.53 -24.02
C THR A 46 6.34 -5.54 -24.96
N ASP A 47 7.64 -5.38 -25.22
CA ASP A 47 8.50 -6.11 -26.18
C ASP A 47 8.69 -7.63 -25.88
N GLY A 48 7.63 -8.33 -25.50
CA GLY A 48 7.69 -9.69 -24.97
C GLY A 48 6.42 -10.53 -25.20
N GLY A 49 5.67 -10.30 -26.28
CA GLY A 49 4.75 -11.28 -26.88
C GLY A 49 3.60 -11.82 -26.00
N LYS A 50 3.33 -11.22 -24.84
CA LYS A 50 2.11 -11.44 -24.07
C LYS A 50 1.36 -10.12 -23.99
N ASP A 51 0.10 -10.14 -24.43
CA ASP A 51 -0.85 -9.03 -24.27
C ASP A 51 -1.21 -8.88 -22.78
N ASP A 52 -0.23 -8.51 -21.95
CA ASP A 52 -0.47 -8.20 -20.55
C ASP A 52 -1.10 -6.79 -20.49
N THR A 53 -2.10 -6.62 -19.63
CA THR A 53 -2.77 -5.33 -19.42
C THR A 53 -2.18 -4.62 -18.21
N HIS A 54 -2.37 -3.29 -18.09
CA HIS A 54 -1.99 -2.57 -16.88
C HIS A 54 -2.65 -3.15 -15.63
N PHE A 55 -3.92 -3.54 -15.72
CA PHE A 55 -4.63 -4.22 -14.65
C PHE A 55 -3.95 -5.54 -14.25
N HIS A 56 -3.54 -6.34 -15.25
CA HIS A 56 -2.80 -7.59 -15.02
C HIS A 56 -1.49 -7.36 -14.28
N ALA A 57 -0.71 -6.36 -14.72
CA ALA A 57 0.54 -6.00 -14.08
C ALA A 57 0.33 -5.63 -12.59
N VAL A 58 -0.70 -4.83 -12.29
CA VAL A 58 -1.03 -4.45 -10.90
C VAL A 58 -1.45 -5.66 -10.07
N MET A 59 -2.31 -6.53 -10.61
CA MET A 59 -2.75 -7.73 -9.89
C MET A 59 -1.58 -8.66 -9.56
N ASN A 60 -0.69 -8.91 -10.52
CA ASN A 60 0.51 -9.71 -10.29
C ASN A 60 1.44 -9.05 -9.25
N CYS A 61 1.63 -7.74 -9.34
CA CYS A 61 2.41 -6.97 -8.38
C CYS A 61 1.85 -7.07 -6.95
N LEU A 62 0.53 -6.90 -6.79
CA LEU A 62 -0.16 -7.07 -5.51
C LEU A 62 -0.03 -8.51 -4.99
N VAL A 63 -0.23 -9.53 -5.82
CA VAL A 63 -0.06 -10.93 -5.44
C VAL A 63 1.36 -11.19 -4.90
N GLN A 64 2.39 -10.65 -5.55
CA GLN A 64 3.77 -10.77 -5.10
C GLN A 64 4.01 -10.01 -3.79
N ALA A 65 3.46 -8.80 -3.66
CA ALA A 65 3.53 -8.01 -2.44
C ALA A 65 2.88 -8.73 -1.23
N LEU A 66 1.68 -9.29 -1.41
CA LEU A 66 0.99 -10.04 -0.36
C LEU A 66 1.77 -11.28 0.07
N LYS A 67 2.38 -12.02 -0.88
CA LYS A 67 3.27 -13.14 -0.57
C LYS A 67 4.47 -12.69 0.27
N ALA A 68 5.11 -11.58 -0.12
CA ALA A 68 6.25 -11.02 0.61
C ALA A 68 5.86 -10.56 2.03
N GLN A 69 4.68 -9.97 2.19
CA GLN A 69 4.14 -9.57 3.50
C GLN A 69 3.86 -10.77 4.41
N ILE A 70 3.33 -11.88 3.90
CA ILE A 70 3.14 -13.10 4.72
C ILE A 70 4.48 -13.60 5.29
N ILE A 71 5.55 -13.54 4.49
CA ILE A 71 6.88 -14.02 4.89
C ILE A 71 7.56 -13.06 5.87
N GLY A 72 7.54 -11.76 5.57
CA GLY A 72 8.36 -10.77 6.27
C GLY A 72 7.62 -9.86 7.26
N ARG A 73 6.31 -9.71 7.15
CA ARG A 73 5.48 -8.75 7.93
C ARG A 73 4.08 -9.30 8.22
N SER A 74 4.00 -10.43 8.92
CA SER A 74 2.76 -11.18 9.18
C SER A 74 1.73 -10.46 10.08
N TYR A 75 2.08 -9.31 10.67
CA TYR A 75 1.17 -8.51 11.49
C TYR A 75 0.50 -7.36 10.74
N ASP A 76 1.00 -7.00 9.55
CA ASP A 76 0.43 -5.93 8.74
C ASP A 76 -0.96 -6.32 8.23
N GLU A 77 -1.83 -5.34 8.11
CA GLU A 77 -3.18 -5.55 7.55
C GLU A 77 -3.33 -4.78 6.25
N VAL A 78 -4.05 -5.40 5.34
CA VAL A 78 -4.24 -4.89 3.98
C VAL A 78 -5.72 -4.86 3.62
N ALA A 79 -6.10 -3.96 2.73
CA ALA A 79 -7.38 -4.01 2.04
C ALA A 79 -7.16 -3.74 0.56
N ILE A 80 -8.00 -4.32 -0.30
CA ILE A 80 -7.95 -4.11 -1.75
C ILE A 80 -9.28 -3.48 -2.14
N VAL A 81 -9.21 -2.32 -2.77
CA VAL A 81 -10.37 -1.51 -3.14
C VAL A 81 -10.24 -1.14 -4.61
N PHE A 82 -11.21 -1.57 -5.40
CA PHE A 82 -11.36 -1.17 -6.79
C PHE A 82 -12.26 0.05 -6.87
N PHE A 83 -11.91 1.02 -7.71
CA PHE A 83 -12.77 2.15 -8.05
C PHE A 83 -12.94 2.23 -9.57
N ASN A 84 -13.93 3.00 -10.03
CA ASN A 84 -14.41 2.93 -11.42
C ASN A 84 -15.02 1.55 -11.75
N THR A 85 -15.66 0.91 -10.76
CA THR A 85 -16.36 -0.36 -10.96
C THR A 85 -17.82 -0.15 -11.36
N LYS A 86 -18.41 -1.15 -12.03
CA LYS A 86 -19.85 -1.17 -12.30
C LYS A 86 -20.63 -1.54 -11.05
N GLU A 87 -20.22 -2.61 -10.37
CA GLU A 87 -20.81 -3.04 -9.10
C GLU A 87 -20.23 -2.26 -7.94
N LYS A 88 -21.05 -1.99 -6.92
CA LYS A 88 -20.60 -1.42 -5.64
C LYS A 88 -20.64 -2.46 -4.53
N LYS A 89 -19.63 -2.44 -3.67
CA LYS A 89 -19.57 -3.28 -2.46
C LYS A 89 -18.71 -2.60 -1.42
N ASN A 90 -19.31 -1.78 -0.57
CA ASN A 90 -18.62 -1.12 0.53
C ASN A 90 -19.62 -0.73 1.63
N LEU A 91 -19.16 -0.58 2.87
CA LEU A 91 -20.00 -0.25 4.02
C LEU A 91 -20.59 1.18 3.96
N GLN A 92 -20.00 2.06 3.16
CA GLN A 92 -20.37 3.47 3.04
C GLN A 92 -21.40 3.70 1.93
N ASP A 93 -21.84 2.62 1.27
CA ASP A 93 -22.74 2.62 0.12
C ASP A 93 -22.33 3.60 -1.00
N GLN A 94 -21.03 3.77 -1.20
CA GLN A 94 -20.50 4.67 -2.24
C GLN A 94 -20.55 4.02 -3.62
N GLU A 95 -21.02 4.77 -4.61
CA GLU A 95 -21.09 4.35 -6.00
C GLU A 95 -19.71 4.15 -6.62
N ALA A 96 -19.63 3.18 -7.56
CA ALA A 96 -18.44 2.84 -8.33
C ALA A 96 -17.19 2.46 -7.50
N VAL A 97 -17.40 1.97 -6.27
CA VAL A 97 -16.34 1.49 -5.38
C VAL A 97 -16.66 0.08 -4.87
N TYR A 98 -15.73 -0.84 -5.07
CA TYR A 98 -15.82 -2.24 -4.68
C TYR A 98 -14.66 -2.62 -3.76
N VAL A 99 -14.96 -2.97 -2.50
CA VAL A 99 -13.99 -3.53 -1.55
C VAL A 99 -13.91 -5.03 -1.78
N PHE A 100 -12.78 -5.47 -2.33
CA PHE A 100 -12.51 -6.88 -2.56
C PHE A 100 -12.10 -7.56 -1.25
N ASN A 101 -12.76 -8.67 -0.95
CA ASN A 101 -12.51 -9.44 0.26
C ASN A 101 -12.98 -10.88 0.07
N VAL A 102 -12.39 -11.79 0.84
CA VAL A 102 -12.71 -13.23 0.85
C VAL A 102 -13.56 -13.58 2.07
N GLU A 103 -14.25 -14.72 2.04
CA GLU A 103 -15.03 -15.16 3.21
C GLU A 103 -14.12 -15.40 4.43
N GLU A 104 -14.70 -15.23 5.62
CA GLU A 104 -14.01 -15.41 6.91
C GLU A 104 -12.81 -14.45 7.13
N ARG A 105 -12.80 -13.32 6.42
CA ARG A 105 -11.81 -12.27 6.57
C ARG A 105 -12.50 -10.92 6.74
N GLU A 106 -11.99 -10.06 7.62
CA GLU A 106 -12.45 -8.67 7.68
C GLU A 106 -11.89 -7.86 6.49
N PRO A 107 -12.57 -6.79 6.02
CA PRO A 107 -12.11 -6.02 4.87
C PRO A 107 -10.66 -5.52 5.00
N LEU A 108 -10.28 -5.03 6.18
CA LEU A 108 -8.92 -4.67 6.55
C LEU A 108 -8.38 -5.68 7.58
N ASP A 109 -7.57 -6.62 7.09
CA ASP A 109 -7.03 -7.73 7.88
C ASP A 109 -5.71 -8.25 7.30
N LYS A 110 -5.07 -9.19 7.99
CA LYS A 110 -3.84 -9.84 7.53
C LYS A 110 -4.04 -10.51 6.16
N PRO A 111 -2.99 -10.55 5.32
CA PRO A 111 -3.04 -11.31 4.07
C PRO A 111 -3.17 -12.81 4.36
N THR A 112 -4.08 -13.48 3.65
CA THR A 112 -4.30 -14.93 3.77
C THR A 112 -3.98 -15.63 2.45
N ALA A 113 -3.67 -16.93 2.51
CA ALA A 113 -3.48 -17.73 1.30
C ALA A 113 -4.73 -17.74 0.41
N ARG A 114 -5.91 -17.68 1.01
CA ARG A 114 -7.20 -17.57 0.30
C ARG A 114 -7.31 -16.25 -0.47
N LEU A 115 -6.98 -15.12 0.18
CA LEU A 115 -6.94 -13.81 -0.46
C LEU A 115 -6.01 -13.82 -1.68
N ILE A 116 -4.81 -14.37 -1.53
CA ILE A 116 -3.82 -14.45 -2.63
C ILE A 116 -4.35 -15.32 -3.78
N LYS A 117 -4.96 -16.46 -3.47
CA LYS A 117 -5.51 -17.37 -4.47
C LYS A 117 -6.64 -16.72 -5.27
N GLU A 118 -7.62 -16.14 -4.58
CA GLU A 118 -8.76 -15.51 -5.24
C GLU A 118 -8.35 -14.25 -6.02
N LEU A 119 -7.42 -13.46 -5.48
CA LEU A 119 -6.86 -12.30 -6.19
C LEU A 119 -6.09 -12.72 -7.45
N SER A 120 -5.37 -13.85 -7.42
CA SER A 120 -4.64 -14.33 -8.60
C SER A 120 -5.53 -14.78 -9.76
N SER A 121 -6.81 -15.09 -9.50
CA SER A 121 -7.81 -15.46 -10.50
C SER A 121 -8.88 -14.37 -10.69
N ILE A 122 -8.65 -13.17 -10.15
CA ILE A 122 -9.69 -12.14 -10.14
C ILE A 122 -10.01 -11.68 -11.56
N GLU A 123 -9.02 -11.59 -12.44
CA GLU A 123 -9.16 -11.12 -13.82
C GLU A 123 -10.15 -11.95 -14.63
N ASP A 124 -10.13 -13.27 -14.48
CA ASP A 124 -11.03 -14.20 -15.16
C ASP A 124 -12.50 -13.92 -14.84
N THR A 125 -12.75 -13.35 -13.66
CA THR A 125 -14.09 -13.09 -13.13
C THR A 125 -14.41 -11.60 -12.99
N PHE A 126 -13.44 -10.72 -13.22
CA PHE A 126 -13.57 -9.30 -12.90
C PHE A 126 -14.66 -8.67 -13.74
N LEU A 127 -14.60 -8.84 -15.06
CA LEU A 127 -15.55 -8.25 -15.99
C LEU A 127 -16.97 -8.79 -15.84
N SER A 128 -17.13 -10.05 -15.44
CA SER A 128 -18.44 -10.69 -15.26
C SER A 128 -19.09 -10.37 -13.91
N ASN A 129 -18.29 -10.31 -12.82
CA ASN A 129 -18.81 -10.19 -11.47
C ASN A 129 -18.74 -8.76 -10.88
N ILE A 130 -17.75 -7.96 -11.27
CA ILE A 130 -17.53 -6.60 -10.73
C ILE A 130 -17.77 -5.56 -11.83
N GLY A 131 -17.20 -5.79 -13.00
CA GLY A 131 -17.30 -4.94 -14.17
C GLY A 131 -16.57 -3.60 -14.03
N SER A 132 -16.25 -3.02 -15.18
CA SER A 132 -15.62 -1.70 -15.29
C SER A 132 -16.65 -0.65 -15.68
N ARG A 133 -16.46 0.56 -15.15
CA ARG A 133 -17.23 1.76 -15.49
C ARG A 133 -16.27 2.82 -16.02
N TYR A 134 -16.69 3.53 -17.06
CA TYR A 134 -15.93 4.68 -17.55
C TYR A 134 -15.99 5.83 -16.56
N GLY A 135 -14.87 6.06 -15.86
CA GLY A 135 -14.55 7.24 -15.05
C GLY A 135 -15.75 7.96 -14.42
N ILE A 136 -15.68 9.30 -14.44
CA ILE A 136 -16.84 10.13 -14.10
C ILE A 136 -17.76 10.18 -15.31
N THR A 137 -19.00 9.72 -15.14
CA THR A 137 -20.02 9.81 -16.19
C THR A 137 -20.38 11.27 -16.45
N PRO A 138 -20.31 11.77 -17.70
CA PRO A 138 -20.67 13.15 -18.02
C PRO A 138 -22.07 13.50 -17.54
N GLY A 139 -22.21 14.62 -16.82
CA GLY A 139 -23.48 15.06 -16.23
C GLY A 139 -23.83 14.41 -14.88
N SER A 140 -23.08 13.39 -14.45
CA SER A 140 -23.15 12.89 -13.07
C SER A 140 -22.28 13.75 -12.15
N ARG A 141 -22.71 13.87 -10.89
CA ARG A 141 -21.89 14.43 -9.80
C ARG A 141 -21.10 13.35 -9.04
N GLU A 142 -21.18 12.10 -9.50
CA GLU A 142 -20.48 10.98 -8.89
C GLU A 142 -18.98 11.05 -9.17
N ASN A 143 -18.19 11.03 -8.11
CA ASN A 143 -16.75 11.12 -8.14
C ASN A 143 -16.15 9.83 -7.56
N SER A 144 -15.89 8.85 -8.42
CA SER A 144 -15.39 7.53 -8.02
C SER A 144 -14.08 7.61 -7.21
N LEU A 145 -13.16 8.51 -7.60
CA LEU A 145 -11.90 8.72 -6.88
C LEU A 145 -12.13 9.29 -5.47
N ASN A 146 -12.95 10.33 -5.35
CA ASN A 146 -13.31 10.92 -4.05
C ASN A 146 -14.06 9.93 -3.14
N ASN A 147 -14.91 9.09 -3.73
CA ASN A 147 -15.61 8.00 -3.07
C ASN A 147 -14.63 6.93 -2.58
N ALA A 148 -13.65 6.55 -3.41
CA ALA A 148 -12.66 5.55 -3.09
C ALA A 148 -11.75 6.00 -1.94
N ILE A 149 -11.30 7.27 -1.95
CA ILE A 149 -10.56 7.87 -0.84
C ILE A 149 -11.40 7.84 0.45
N TRP A 150 -12.69 8.15 0.37
CA TRP A 150 -13.57 8.10 1.54
C TRP A 150 -13.74 6.67 2.08
N VAL A 151 -13.94 5.69 1.21
CA VAL A 151 -14.03 4.27 1.60
C VAL A 151 -12.72 3.78 2.23
N ALA A 152 -11.58 4.11 1.62
CA ALA A 152 -10.26 3.77 2.16
C ALA A 152 -10.00 4.44 3.52
N GLN A 153 -10.37 5.71 3.67
CA GLN A 153 -10.26 6.45 4.93
C GLN A 153 -11.06 5.74 6.03
N ALA A 154 -12.29 5.33 5.72
CA ALA A 154 -13.14 4.62 6.67
C ALA A 154 -12.55 3.27 7.10
N LEU A 155 -11.94 2.51 6.18
CA LEU A 155 -11.21 1.28 6.51
C LEU A 155 -10.03 1.56 7.45
N LEU A 156 -9.26 2.62 7.17
CA LEU A 156 -8.10 3.04 7.95
C LEU A 156 -8.46 3.73 9.28
N ARG A 157 -9.74 3.86 9.63
CA ARG A 157 -10.13 4.27 11.00
C ARG A 157 -9.76 3.23 12.05
N LYS A 158 -9.55 1.97 11.65
CA LYS A 158 -9.04 0.91 12.52
C LYS A 158 -7.65 1.26 13.05
N GLY A 159 -7.38 0.90 14.31
CA GLY A 159 -6.07 1.09 14.95
C GLY A 159 -5.77 2.53 15.40
N SER A 160 -4.83 2.66 16.33
CA SER A 160 -4.41 3.95 16.90
C SER A 160 -3.27 4.57 16.09
N ALA A 161 -3.35 5.87 15.82
CA ALA A 161 -2.30 6.61 15.11
C ALA A 161 -0.93 6.54 15.83
N LYS A 162 -0.90 6.25 17.13
CA LYS A 162 0.34 6.11 17.91
C LYS A 162 1.07 4.79 17.69
N THR A 163 0.38 3.76 17.21
CA THR A 163 0.93 2.39 17.12
C THR A 163 0.95 1.82 15.72
N THR A 164 0.25 2.46 14.77
CA THR A 164 0.13 1.99 13.40
C THR A 164 0.47 3.07 12.39
N THR A 165 1.27 2.73 11.38
CA THR A 165 1.36 3.56 10.17
C THR A 165 0.18 3.26 9.27
N LYS A 166 -0.46 4.29 8.71
CA LYS A 166 -1.62 4.13 7.82
C LYS A 166 -1.31 4.68 6.44
N ARG A 167 -1.62 3.92 5.39
CA ARG A 167 -1.29 4.30 4.02
C ARG A 167 -2.37 3.89 3.02
N MET A 168 -2.55 4.72 2.00
CA MET A 168 -3.30 4.42 0.78
C MET A 168 -2.31 4.39 -0.38
N VAL A 169 -2.32 3.31 -1.16
CA VAL A 169 -1.47 3.19 -2.36
C VAL A 169 -2.40 3.14 -3.57
N LEU A 170 -2.31 4.15 -4.44
CA LEU A 170 -3.16 4.31 -5.60
C LEU A 170 -2.47 3.83 -6.88
N PHE A 171 -3.09 2.91 -7.61
CA PHE A 171 -2.65 2.45 -8.93
C PHE A 171 -3.61 2.94 -9.99
N THR A 172 -3.12 3.72 -10.96
CA THR A 172 -3.92 4.20 -12.09
C THR A 172 -3.03 4.52 -13.30
N ASN A 173 -3.61 4.42 -14.50
CA ASN A 173 -3.03 4.90 -15.74
C ASN A 173 -3.77 6.14 -16.30
N GLU A 174 -4.60 6.78 -15.47
CA GLU A 174 -5.35 7.97 -15.82
C GLU A 174 -4.74 9.22 -15.17
N ASP A 175 -4.25 10.10 -16.03
CA ASP A 175 -3.59 11.34 -15.65
C ASP A 175 -4.58 12.49 -15.42
N ASP A 176 -5.76 12.49 -16.07
CA ASP A 176 -6.84 13.46 -15.81
C ASP A 176 -8.14 12.73 -15.45
N PRO A 177 -8.33 12.32 -14.18
CA PRO A 177 -9.55 11.63 -13.76
C PRO A 177 -10.82 12.47 -13.93
N PHE A 178 -10.70 13.79 -14.13
CA PHE A 178 -11.80 14.72 -14.32
C PHE A 178 -11.95 15.19 -15.78
N GLY A 179 -11.22 14.60 -16.73
CA GLY A 179 -11.19 15.04 -18.13
C GLY A 179 -12.53 14.93 -18.85
N SER A 180 -13.42 14.04 -18.40
CA SER A 180 -14.77 13.87 -18.95
C SER A 180 -15.78 14.93 -18.47
N VAL A 181 -15.43 15.74 -17.48
CA VAL A 181 -16.30 16.76 -16.87
C VAL A 181 -15.86 18.14 -17.33
N THR A 182 -16.81 19.05 -17.57
CA THR A 182 -16.51 20.41 -18.02
C THR A 182 -17.12 21.48 -17.12
N GLY A 183 -16.55 22.69 -17.16
CA GLY A 183 -17.07 23.88 -16.49
C GLY A 183 -16.96 23.86 -14.95
N ALA A 184 -17.93 24.49 -14.29
CA ALA A 184 -17.96 24.65 -12.84
C ALA A 184 -17.96 23.31 -12.09
N THR A 185 -18.62 22.29 -12.64
CA THR A 185 -18.66 20.94 -12.06
C THR A 185 -17.26 20.33 -11.95
N LYS A 186 -16.41 20.48 -12.97
CA LYS A 186 -15.02 19.99 -12.93
C LYS A 186 -14.27 20.62 -11.77
N THR A 187 -14.39 21.95 -11.64
CA THR A 187 -13.71 22.73 -10.59
C THR A 187 -14.16 22.32 -9.19
N ASP A 188 -15.47 22.15 -8.98
CA ASP A 188 -16.02 21.71 -7.70
C ASP A 188 -15.58 20.26 -7.35
N MET A 189 -15.54 19.36 -8.33
CA MET A 189 -15.11 17.97 -8.12
C MET A 189 -13.62 17.89 -7.77
N ILE A 190 -12.78 18.64 -8.48
CA ILE A 190 -11.35 18.76 -8.15
C ILE A 190 -11.19 19.28 -6.73
N ARG A 191 -11.82 20.41 -6.40
CA ARG A 191 -11.71 21.02 -5.07
C ARG A 191 -12.12 20.07 -3.95
N THR A 192 -13.22 19.33 -4.14
CA THR A 192 -13.72 18.38 -3.13
C THR A 192 -12.84 17.13 -3.00
N THR A 193 -12.24 16.65 -4.09
CA THR A 193 -11.24 15.57 -4.04
C THR A 193 -9.97 16.00 -3.31
N VAL A 194 -9.42 17.15 -3.69
CA VAL A 194 -8.20 17.69 -3.08
C VAL A 194 -8.40 17.96 -1.59
N GLN A 195 -9.51 18.60 -1.22
CA GLN A 195 -9.82 18.83 0.19
C GLN A 195 -9.89 17.51 0.97
N ARG A 196 -10.52 16.47 0.40
CA ARG A 196 -10.58 15.17 1.07
C ARG A 196 -9.22 14.50 1.19
N ALA A 197 -8.36 14.64 0.20
CA ALA A 197 -6.99 14.13 0.28
C ALA A 197 -6.20 14.83 1.40
N LYS A 198 -6.36 16.15 1.54
CA LYS A 198 -5.79 16.94 2.65
C LYS A 198 -6.33 16.48 4.01
N ASP A 199 -7.64 16.31 4.13
CA ASP A 199 -8.27 15.82 5.36
C ASP A 199 -7.74 14.42 5.76
N VAL A 200 -7.46 13.55 4.79
CA VAL A 200 -6.87 12.23 5.01
C VAL A 200 -5.42 12.33 5.48
N GLN A 201 -4.63 13.24 4.90
CA GLN A 201 -3.26 13.50 5.33
C GLN A 201 -3.20 14.09 6.75
N ASP A 202 -4.12 14.98 7.10
CA ASP A 202 -4.26 15.56 8.45
C ASP A 202 -4.57 14.50 9.52
N LEU A 203 -5.18 13.38 9.12
CA LEU A 203 -5.40 12.20 9.97
C LEU A 203 -4.16 11.29 10.10
N GLY A 204 -3.03 11.69 9.51
CA GLY A 204 -1.78 10.93 9.52
C GLY A 204 -1.79 9.73 8.57
N ILE A 205 -2.67 9.72 7.57
CA ILE A 205 -2.71 8.68 6.54
C ILE A 205 -1.91 9.18 5.32
N LEU A 206 -0.87 8.44 4.93
CA LEU A 206 -0.10 8.77 3.73
C LEU A 206 -0.85 8.30 2.49
N ILE A 207 -0.86 9.11 1.43
CA ILE A 207 -1.40 8.75 0.13
C ILE A 207 -0.21 8.68 -0.84
N GLU A 208 0.04 7.50 -1.40
CA GLU A 208 1.15 7.22 -2.31
C GLU A 208 0.57 6.83 -3.69
N LEU A 209 0.93 7.55 -4.74
CA LEU A 209 0.51 7.28 -6.11
C LEU A 209 1.56 6.46 -6.87
N LEU A 210 1.17 5.30 -7.39
CA LEU A 210 1.96 4.51 -8.35
C LEU A 210 1.35 4.69 -9.76
N PRO A 211 1.87 5.63 -10.56
CA PRO A 211 1.40 5.83 -11.92
C PRO A 211 1.85 4.66 -12.80
N LEU A 212 0.94 4.15 -13.61
CA LEU A 212 1.24 3.14 -14.61
C LEU A 212 1.58 3.87 -15.92
N SER A 213 2.84 4.28 -16.04
CA SER A 213 3.33 5.09 -17.16
C SER A 213 3.03 4.44 -18.52
N ARG A 214 2.70 5.27 -19.49
CA ARG A 214 2.91 4.97 -20.90
C ARG A 214 4.38 5.26 -21.23
N PRO A 215 5.04 4.47 -22.09
CA PRO A 215 6.45 4.66 -22.42
C PRO A 215 6.78 6.05 -23.00
N ASP A 216 5.79 6.78 -23.53
CA ASP A 216 6.01 8.01 -24.30
C ASP A 216 5.32 9.28 -23.73
N GLU A 217 4.62 9.21 -22.60
CA GLU A 217 3.91 10.36 -22.00
C GLU A 217 4.32 10.56 -20.53
N GLU A 218 4.71 11.78 -20.15
CA GLU A 218 4.91 12.13 -18.74
C GLU A 218 3.55 12.15 -18.04
N PHE A 219 3.40 11.35 -16.97
CA PHE A 219 2.20 11.35 -16.14
C PHE A 219 1.99 12.74 -15.56
N ASN A 220 1.00 13.47 -16.08
CA ASN A 220 0.82 14.88 -15.76
C ASN A 220 -0.51 15.13 -15.03
N ASP A 221 -0.40 15.62 -13.80
CA ASP A 221 -1.46 16.31 -13.04
C ASP A 221 -2.79 15.55 -12.80
N MET A 222 -2.74 14.51 -11.96
CA MET A 222 -3.90 13.72 -11.52
C MET A 222 -5.00 14.50 -10.77
N MET A 223 -4.78 15.74 -10.37
CA MET A 223 -5.69 16.45 -9.46
C MET A 223 -5.84 17.96 -9.75
N GLY A 224 -5.33 18.49 -10.85
CA GLY A 224 -5.32 19.94 -11.09
C GLY A 224 -4.45 20.70 -10.08
N LEU A 225 -3.45 20.02 -9.51
CA LEU A 225 -2.58 20.50 -8.45
C LEU A 225 -1.32 21.13 -9.07
N GLU A 226 -0.91 22.31 -8.62
CA GLU A 226 0.36 22.89 -9.03
C GLU A 226 1.53 22.10 -8.39
N GLY A 227 2.70 22.08 -9.04
CA GLY A 227 3.77 21.10 -8.82
C GLY A 227 4.19 20.79 -7.36
N ASP A 228 4.08 21.75 -6.44
CA ASP A 228 4.39 21.54 -5.00
C ASP A 228 3.33 20.70 -4.26
N GLU A 229 2.08 20.71 -4.69
CA GLU A 229 1.00 19.91 -4.10
C GLU A 229 1.01 18.46 -4.63
N ILE A 230 1.40 18.25 -5.90
CA ILE A 230 1.57 16.89 -6.49
C ILE A 230 2.72 16.14 -5.81
N ALA A 231 3.82 16.82 -5.50
CA ALA A 231 4.99 16.22 -4.84
C ALA A 231 4.65 15.56 -3.49
N GLN A 232 3.55 15.97 -2.85
CA GLN A 232 3.08 15.41 -1.58
C GLN A 232 2.40 14.04 -1.73
N PHE A 233 1.95 13.70 -2.95
CA PHE A 233 1.22 12.46 -3.26
C PHE A 233 2.07 11.45 -4.04
N LEU A 234 3.16 11.90 -4.68
CA LEU A 234 4.10 11.02 -5.35
C LEU A 234 5.06 10.36 -4.35
N PRO A 235 5.40 9.07 -4.55
CA PRO A 235 6.45 8.42 -3.78
C PRO A 235 7.74 9.24 -3.88
N LEU A 236 8.33 9.58 -2.73
CA LEU A 236 9.69 10.18 -2.65
C LEU A 236 10.78 9.26 -3.24
N ALA A 237 10.42 8.03 -3.65
CA ALA A 237 11.28 7.09 -4.34
C ALA A 237 11.66 7.66 -5.71
N SER A 238 12.79 8.35 -5.69
CA SER A 238 13.60 8.71 -6.84
C SER A 238 13.58 7.66 -7.96
N GLN A 239 13.24 8.13 -9.16
CA GLN A 239 13.54 7.62 -10.50
C GLN A 239 12.43 6.87 -11.25
N ARG A 240 12.09 7.51 -12.38
CA ARG A 240 11.19 7.16 -13.48
C ARG A 240 11.53 5.85 -14.22
N LEU A 241 12.43 5.02 -13.69
CA LEU A 241 13.05 3.88 -14.38
C LEU A 241 13.08 2.58 -13.55
N GLU A 242 12.35 2.53 -12.44
CA GLU A 242 12.25 1.33 -11.60
C GLU A 242 10.93 0.60 -11.86
N ASP A 243 10.98 -0.74 -11.86
CA ASP A 243 9.82 -1.62 -11.95
C ASP A 243 8.82 -1.27 -10.82
N MET A 244 7.54 -1.17 -11.14
CA MET A 244 6.45 -0.98 -10.17
C MET A 244 6.57 -1.96 -8.99
N THR A 245 7.01 -3.18 -9.26
CA THR A 245 7.26 -4.22 -8.26
C THR A 245 8.34 -3.80 -7.26
N ASP A 246 9.39 -3.14 -7.71
CA ASP A 246 10.46 -2.64 -6.85
C ASP A 246 10.00 -1.43 -6.03
N GLN A 247 9.22 -0.53 -6.63
CA GLN A 247 8.62 0.60 -5.91
C GLN A 247 7.71 0.10 -4.77
N LEU A 248 6.81 -0.85 -5.08
CA LEU A 248 5.93 -1.45 -4.09
C LEU A 248 6.71 -2.20 -3.01
N ARG A 249 7.78 -2.93 -3.38
CA ARG A 249 8.66 -3.60 -2.43
C ARG A 249 9.34 -2.60 -1.49
N LYS A 250 9.85 -1.48 -1.99
CA LYS A 250 10.46 -0.42 -1.16
C LYS A 250 9.44 0.19 -0.19
N MET A 251 8.19 0.34 -0.61
CA MET A 251 7.11 0.83 0.25
C MET A 251 6.75 -0.19 1.35
N ILE A 252 6.76 -1.49 1.05
CA ILE A 252 6.48 -2.54 2.05
C ILE A 252 7.62 -2.65 3.07
N PHE A 253 8.87 -2.65 2.61
CA PHE A 253 10.05 -2.87 3.45
C PHE A 253 10.75 -1.55 3.79
N LYS A 254 10.16 -0.78 4.71
CA LYS A 254 10.81 0.41 5.27
C LYS A 254 12.10 0.04 6.01
N LYS A 255 13.09 0.93 5.92
CA LYS A 255 14.31 0.84 6.74
C LYS A 255 13.90 0.86 8.21
N ARG A 256 14.30 -0.16 8.96
CA ARG A 256 14.14 -0.20 10.42
C ARG A 256 15.48 0.03 11.08
N LYS A 257 15.54 1.04 11.92
CA LYS A 257 16.72 1.32 12.73
C LYS A 257 16.93 0.16 13.70
N VAL A 258 18.14 -0.37 13.72
CA VAL A 258 18.54 -1.44 14.64
C VAL A 258 19.03 -0.81 15.94
N LYS A 259 19.91 0.19 15.84
CA LYS A 259 20.50 0.84 17.00
C LYS A 259 20.99 2.25 16.66
N THR A 260 20.94 3.16 17.62
CA THR A 260 21.74 4.38 17.59
C THR A 260 23.11 4.11 18.17
N LEU A 261 24.17 4.51 17.47
CA LEU A 261 25.53 4.56 18.00
C LEU A 261 26.01 6.02 18.04
N THR A 262 26.73 6.39 19.08
CA THR A 262 27.45 7.67 19.10
C THR A 262 28.86 7.43 18.59
N PHE A 263 29.21 8.08 17.48
CA PHE A 263 30.52 8.03 16.85
C PHE A 263 31.32 9.28 17.24
N GLN A 264 32.26 9.12 18.15
CA GLN A 264 33.11 10.22 18.62
C GLN A 264 34.32 10.37 17.69
N LEU A 265 34.41 11.50 16.98
CA LEU A 265 35.57 11.81 16.11
C LEU A 265 36.72 12.44 16.89
N THR A 266 36.40 13.29 17.86
CA THR A 266 37.36 13.93 18.78
C THR A 266 36.72 14.08 20.15
N ASN A 267 37.48 14.51 21.16
CA ASN A 267 36.95 14.70 22.51
C ASN A 267 35.72 15.64 22.55
N ASP A 268 35.63 16.60 21.62
CA ASP A 268 34.57 17.61 21.58
C ASP A 268 33.60 17.44 20.39
N VAL A 269 33.80 16.44 19.52
CA VAL A 269 32.96 16.19 18.34
C VAL A 269 32.42 14.77 18.34
N CYS A 270 31.12 14.66 18.56
CA CYS A 270 30.35 13.41 18.48
C CYS A 270 29.28 13.51 17.40
N ILE A 271 29.13 12.43 16.62
CA ILE A 271 28.08 12.27 15.61
C ILE A 271 27.19 11.10 16.02
N GLU A 272 25.89 11.31 16.03
CA GLU A 272 24.94 10.21 16.20
C GLU A 272 24.72 9.48 14.86
N VAL A 273 24.89 8.16 14.87
CA VAL A 273 24.77 7.31 13.68
C VAL A 273 23.73 6.22 13.93
N ASN A 274 22.74 6.13 13.05
CA ASN A 274 21.74 5.07 13.07
C ASN A 274 22.23 3.87 12.25
N THR A 275 22.25 2.68 12.85
CA THR A 275 22.56 1.44 12.16
C THR A 275 21.28 0.77 11.65
N TYR A 276 21.37 0.16 10.48
CA TYR A 276 20.25 -0.51 9.80
C TYR A 276 20.69 -1.90 9.35
N ALA A 277 19.85 -2.91 9.56
CA ALA A 277 20.09 -4.25 9.03
C ALA A 277 19.49 -4.33 7.62
N LEU A 278 20.34 -4.23 6.60
CA LEU A 278 19.92 -4.31 5.19
C LEU A 278 19.62 -5.75 4.75
N ILE A 279 20.25 -6.73 5.38
CA ILE A 279 20.05 -8.15 5.12
C ILE A 279 19.73 -8.81 6.46
N ARG A 280 18.67 -9.62 6.49
CA ARG A 280 18.33 -10.47 7.64
C ARG A 280 18.10 -11.89 7.14
N PRO A 281 18.63 -12.91 7.83
CA PRO A 281 18.28 -14.29 7.53
C PRO A 281 16.78 -14.49 7.70
N THR A 282 16.11 -15.03 6.68
CA THR A 282 14.72 -15.47 6.81
C THR A 282 14.71 -16.80 7.52
N VAL A 283 14.35 -16.81 8.81
CA VAL A 283 14.05 -18.06 9.51
C VAL A 283 12.68 -18.56 9.03
N PRO A 284 12.57 -19.82 8.55
CA PRO A 284 11.27 -20.36 8.22
C PRO A 284 10.41 -20.33 9.47
N VAL A 285 9.17 -19.86 9.34
CA VAL A 285 8.16 -19.99 10.39
C VAL A 285 7.83 -21.47 10.50
N LEU A 286 8.67 -22.25 11.18
CA LEU A 286 8.29 -23.54 11.70
C LEU A 286 7.13 -23.26 12.63
N ARG A 287 5.92 -23.55 12.16
CA ARG A 287 4.78 -23.72 13.06
C ARG A 287 5.26 -24.63 14.18
N LEU A 288 5.17 -24.13 15.40
CA LEU A 288 5.16 -24.91 16.64
C LEU A 288 4.07 -25.99 16.52
N VAL A 289 4.40 -27.08 15.85
CA VAL A 289 3.67 -28.35 15.89
C VAL A 289 4.68 -29.35 16.42
N GLY A 290 4.66 -29.56 17.74
CA GLY A 290 5.35 -30.70 18.33
C GLY A 290 6.32 -30.44 19.48
N GLN A 291 6.21 -29.34 20.25
CA GLN A 291 6.66 -29.37 21.66
C GLN A 291 5.58 -30.08 22.50
N LEU A 292 5.36 -31.37 22.22
CA LEU A 292 4.52 -32.23 23.06
C LEU A 292 4.77 -33.70 22.74
N TRP A 293 5.98 -34.24 22.95
CA TRP A 293 6.22 -35.70 23.11
C TRP A 293 7.61 -36.01 23.73
N LEU A 294 8.06 -35.19 24.70
CA LEU A 294 9.24 -35.52 25.51
C LEU A 294 8.94 -35.38 27.01
N ILE A 295 7.80 -35.89 27.48
CA ILE A 295 7.61 -36.25 28.88
C ILE A 295 6.74 -37.50 28.94
N LYS A 296 7.40 -38.66 29.09
CA LYS A 296 7.07 -39.80 29.96
C LYS A 296 7.68 -41.09 29.41
N GLY A 297 8.88 -41.39 29.90
CA GLY A 297 9.29 -42.78 30.11
C GLY A 297 8.53 -43.36 31.32
N PRO A 298 8.58 -44.69 31.46
CA PRO A 298 9.26 -45.29 32.60
C PRO A 298 10.70 -45.69 32.25
#